data_AF-A0A2G9U2Y9-F1
#
_entry.id   AF-A0A2G9U2Y9-F1
#
_cell.length_a   1.000
_cell.length_b   1.000
_cell.length_c   1.000
_cell.angle_alpha   90.00
_cell.angle_beta   90.00
_cell.angle_gamma   90.00
#
_symmetry.space_group_name_H-M   'P 1'
#
loop_
_entity.id
_entity.type
_entity.pdbx_description
1 polymer ?
#
loop_
_entity_poly.entity_id
_entity_poly.type
_entity_poly.pdbx_seq_one_letter_code
_entity_poly.pdbx_strand_id
1 'polypeptide(L)'
;MEQIHIVDGERLVTQPALEVSQTERFLELEPGKYCFFQSSSTQAVVKAEHFGVDPVKKFPCVRRPDGSLHCLGKTKGRKHPYVRAEVLQRLRRFYAPENQKFFRMINRSLAW
;
A
#
# COMPACT_ATOMS: atom_id res chain seq x y z
N MET A 1 -20.17 -3.70 -2.47
CA MET A 1 -18.91 -4.03 -3.18
C MET A 1 -18.06 -4.86 -2.24
N GLU A 2 -18.13 -6.18 -2.33
CA GLU A 2 -17.37 -7.08 -1.43
C GLU A 2 -16.31 -7.89 -2.17
N GLN A 3 -16.24 -7.76 -3.50
CA GLN A 3 -15.33 -8.53 -4.36
C GLN A 3 -14.21 -7.68 -4.96
N ILE A 4 -14.12 -6.40 -4.59
CA ILE A 4 -13.07 -5.48 -5.07
C ILE A 4 -12.46 -4.77 -3.87
N HIS A 5 -11.14 -4.87 -3.73
CA HIS A 5 -10.35 -4.14 -2.74
C HIS A 5 -9.50 -3.09 -3.42
N ILE A 6 -9.59 -1.85 -2.94
CA ILE A 6 -8.80 -0.72 -3.43
C ILE A 6 -7.65 -0.46 -2.45
N VAL A 7 -6.44 -0.74 -2.91
CA VAL A 7 -5.19 -0.49 -2.19
C VAL A 7 -4.79 0.97 -2.32
N ASP A 8 -4.49 1.61 -1.18
CA ASP A 8 -3.96 2.97 -1.10
C ASP A 8 -2.45 2.95 -1.38
N GLY A 9 -2.07 3.40 -2.58
CA GLY A 9 -0.68 3.42 -3.01
C GLY A 9 0.23 4.32 -2.17
N GLU A 10 -0.28 5.40 -1.58
CA GLU A 10 0.53 6.27 -0.71
C GLU A 10 0.79 5.62 0.64
N ARG A 11 -0.24 4.96 1.20
CA ARG A 11 -0.09 4.17 2.42
C ARG A 11 0.79 2.94 2.19
N LEU A 12 0.73 2.31 1.03
CA LEU A 12 1.59 1.17 0.70
C LEU A 12 3.09 1.55 0.72
N VAL A 13 3.43 2.79 0.36
CA VAL A 13 4.81 3.29 0.43
C VAL A 13 5.21 3.65 1.85
N THR A 14 4.32 4.31 2.61
CA THR A 14 4.64 4.88 3.94
C THR A 14 4.45 3.89 5.09
N GLN A 15 3.47 3.00 5.00
CA GLN A 15 3.07 2.01 6.01
C GLN A 15 2.69 0.67 5.36
N PRO A 16 3.63 -0.01 4.68
CA PRO A 16 3.35 -1.18 3.84
C PRO A 16 2.66 -2.32 4.60
N ALA A 17 3.07 -2.62 5.84
CA ALA A 17 2.45 -3.69 6.64
C ALA A 17 0.97 -3.41 6.96
N LEU A 18 0.61 -2.15 7.21
CA LEU A 18 -0.77 -1.77 7.49
C LEU A 18 -1.66 -1.85 6.25
N GLU A 19 -1.11 -1.55 5.07
CA GLU A 19 -1.87 -1.66 3.83
C GLU A 19 -2.00 -3.12 3.37
N VAL A 20 -0.94 -3.92 3.52
CA VAL A 20 -0.97 -5.35 3.21
C VAL A 20 -1.91 -6.11 4.15
N SER A 21 -2.00 -5.79 5.44
CA SER A 21 -2.93 -6.47 6.35
C SER A 21 -4.41 -6.27 5.96
N GLN A 22 -4.76 -5.13 5.36
CA GLN A 22 -6.10 -4.92 4.80
C GLN A 22 -6.34 -5.83 3.58
N THR A 23 -5.31 -6.06 2.76
CA THR A 23 -5.38 -7.02 1.65
C THR A 23 -5.48 -8.46 2.15
N GLU A 24 -4.73 -8.84 3.19
CA GLU A 24 -4.82 -10.16 3.84
C GLU A 24 -6.24 -10.43 4.35
N ARG A 25 -6.85 -9.45 5.02
CA ARG A 25 -8.23 -9.55 5.50
C ARG A 25 -9.23 -9.70 4.36
N PHE A 26 -9.08 -8.92 3.29
CA PHE A 26 -9.94 -8.99 2.11
C PHE A 26 -9.86 -10.37 1.43
N LEU A 27 -8.66 -10.94 1.34
CA LEU A 27 -8.41 -12.27 0.78
C LEU A 27 -8.65 -13.41 1.77
N GLU A 28 -9.05 -13.09 3.00
CA GLU A 28 -9.34 -14.06 4.05
C GLU A 28 -8.13 -14.92 4.47
N LEU A 29 -6.92 -14.35 4.41
CA LEU A 29 -5.64 -15.02 4.70
C LEU A 29 -5.23 -15.03 6.19
N GLU A 30 -6.10 -14.57 7.08
CA GLU A 30 -5.83 -14.48 8.52
C GLU A 30 -5.53 -15.88 9.11
N PRO A 31 -4.41 -16.05 9.85
CA PRO A 31 -4.09 -17.31 10.52
C PRO A 31 -5.23 -17.78 11.42
N GLY A 32 -5.62 -19.05 11.30
CA GLY A 32 -6.69 -19.64 12.13
C GLY A 32 -8.10 -19.57 11.53
N LYS A 33 -8.35 -18.82 10.44
CA LYS A 33 -9.70 -18.77 9.82
C LYS A 33 -10.19 -20.15 9.32
N TYR A 34 -9.25 -21.01 8.90
CA TYR A 34 -9.53 -22.40 8.49
C TYR A 34 -8.95 -23.46 9.44
N CYS A 35 -8.33 -23.05 10.56
CA CYS A 35 -7.73 -23.96 11.53
C CYS A 35 -8.58 -24.00 12.81
N PHE A 36 -9.42 -25.03 12.94
CA PHE A 36 -10.41 -25.23 14.02
C PHE A 36 -9.83 -25.31 15.45
N PHE A 37 -8.50 -25.33 15.62
CA PHE A 37 -7.83 -25.60 16.90
C PHE A 37 -7.03 -24.42 17.48
N GLN A 38 -6.98 -23.26 16.83
CA GLN A 38 -6.29 -22.08 17.37
C GLN A 38 -7.27 -20.94 17.62
N SER A 39 -7.68 -20.80 18.88
CA SER A 39 -8.39 -19.61 19.36
C SER A 39 -7.39 -18.48 19.61
N SER A 40 -7.73 -17.28 19.14
CA SER A 40 -7.38 -15.96 19.72
C SER A 40 -6.20 -15.12 19.19
N SER A 41 -5.66 -15.36 17.99
CA SER A 41 -4.81 -14.32 17.36
C SER A 41 -5.19 -14.06 15.91
N THR A 42 -6.01 -13.03 15.71
CA THR A 42 -6.18 -12.27 14.45
C THR A 42 -4.90 -11.47 14.17
N GLN A 43 -3.79 -12.18 14.00
CA GLN A 43 -2.50 -11.56 13.74
C GLN A 43 -2.19 -11.61 12.25
N ALA A 44 -2.08 -10.43 11.62
CA ALA A 44 -1.60 -10.29 10.26
C ALA A 44 -0.31 -11.09 10.03
N VAL A 45 -0.24 -11.80 8.91
CA VAL A 45 0.94 -12.61 8.55
C VAL A 45 2.09 -11.66 8.26
N VAL A 46 1.83 -10.59 7.52
CA VAL A 46 2.81 -9.56 7.22
C VAL A 46 2.88 -8.49 8.32
N LYS A 47 4.03 -8.42 9.00
CA LYS A 47 4.32 -7.47 10.07
C LYS A 47 5.30 -6.39 9.62
N ALA A 48 5.41 -5.32 10.40
CA ALA A 48 6.34 -4.22 10.13
C ALA A 48 7.80 -4.68 10.02
N GLU A 49 8.21 -5.69 10.81
CA GLU A 49 9.56 -6.29 10.78
C GLU A 49 9.90 -6.98 9.45
N HIS A 50 8.89 -7.38 8.67
CA HIS A 50 9.06 -7.93 7.32
C HIS A 50 9.39 -6.85 6.29
N PHE A 51 9.46 -5.58 6.67
CA PHE A 51 9.89 -4.48 5.82
C PHE A 51 11.11 -3.75 6.37
N GLY A 52 12.00 -3.34 5.46
CA GLY A 52 13.06 -2.39 5.74
C GLY A 52 13.12 -1.32 4.66
N VAL A 53 13.84 -0.23 4.89
CA VAL A 53 14.07 0.80 3.88
C VAL A 53 15.56 0.81 3.55
N ASP A 54 15.87 0.60 2.28
CA ASP A 54 17.23 0.78 1.79
C ASP A 54 17.55 2.29 1.68
N PRO A 55 18.65 2.78 2.26
CA PRO A 55 18.99 4.22 2.28
C PRO A 55 19.12 4.86 0.90
N VAL A 56 19.50 4.07 -0.12
CA VAL A 56 19.69 4.55 -1.49
C VAL A 56 18.37 4.54 -2.24
N LYS A 57 17.57 3.46 -2.10
CA LYS A 57 16.30 3.34 -2.82
C LYS A 57 15.19 4.19 -2.21
N LYS A 58 15.20 4.42 -0.88
CA LYS A 58 14.18 5.21 -0.15
C LYS A 58 12.74 4.69 -0.24
N PHE A 59 12.55 3.47 -0.74
CA PHE A 59 11.28 2.75 -0.79
C PHE A 59 11.31 1.55 0.16
N PRO A 60 10.16 1.10 0.67
CA PRO A 60 10.10 -0.12 1.45
C PRO A 60 10.53 -1.32 0.60
N CYS A 61 11.35 -2.17 1.22
CA CYS A 61 11.85 -3.43 0.69
C CYS A 61 11.40 -4.57 1.61
N VAL A 62 11.23 -5.76 1.05
CA VAL A 62 10.88 -6.94 1.85
C VAL A 62 12.13 -7.45 2.55
N ARG A 63 12.08 -7.61 3.88
CA ARG A 63 13.14 -8.24 4.67
C ARG A 63 12.96 -9.75 4.61
N ARG A 64 14.01 -10.46 4.21
CA ARG A 64 14.07 -11.93 4.21
C ARG A 64 14.44 -12.46 5.60
N PRO A 65 14.19 -13.75 5.89
CA PRO A 65 14.57 -14.36 7.17
C PRO A 65 16.07 -14.29 7.47
N ASP A 66 16.92 -14.26 6.43
CA ASP A 66 18.37 -14.08 6.55
C ASP A 66 18.81 -12.64 6.85
N GLY A 67 17.85 -11.72 7.04
CA GLY A 67 18.08 -10.30 7.31
C GLY A 67 18.33 -9.46 6.06
N SER A 68 18.48 -10.06 4.88
CA SER A 68 18.72 -9.32 3.64
C SER A 68 17.47 -8.59 3.14
N LEU A 69 17.67 -7.44 2.47
CA LEU A 69 16.58 -6.67 1.88
C LEU A 69 16.38 -7.04 0.41
N HIS A 70 15.21 -7.59 0.09
CA HIS A 70 14.73 -7.76 -1.26
C HIS A 70 13.94 -6.54 -1.71
N CYS A 71 14.65 -5.62 -2.36
CA CYS A 71 14.07 -4.40 -2.90
C CYS A 71 13.61 -4.58 -4.36
N LEU A 72 12.58 -3.83 -4.76
CA LEU A 72 12.14 -3.76 -6.15
C LEU A 72 13.28 -3.34 -7.12
N GLY A 73 13.21 -3.83 -8.35
CA GLY A 73 14.22 -3.61 -9.39
C GLY A 73 14.34 -2.15 -9.86
N LYS A 74 15.36 -1.87 -10.69
CA LYS A 74 15.73 -0.51 -11.16
C LYS A 74 14.61 0.26 -11.87
N THR A 75 13.60 -0.44 -12.41
CA THR A 75 12.49 0.18 -13.14
C THR A 75 11.39 0.75 -12.22
N LYS A 76 11.45 0.46 -10.92
CA LYS A 76 10.50 0.93 -9.90
C LYS A 76 11.12 2.08 -9.08
N GLY A 77 10.34 3.11 -8.76
CA GLY A 77 10.80 4.26 -7.97
C GLY A 77 11.67 5.27 -8.73
N ARG A 78 11.48 5.41 -10.04
CA ARG A 78 12.25 6.35 -10.88
C ARG A 78 11.95 7.80 -10.50
N LYS A 79 12.97 8.64 -10.46
CA LYS A 79 12.82 10.08 -10.20
C LYS A 79 11.92 10.71 -11.27
N HIS A 80 10.84 11.36 -10.84
CA HIS A 80 9.98 12.11 -11.75
C HIS A 80 10.72 13.34 -12.29
N PRO A 81 10.46 13.75 -13.55
CA PRO A 81 11.01 14.98 -14.08
C PRO A 81 10.50 16.19 -13.29
N TYR A 82 11.25 17.29 -13.35
CA TYR A 82 10.75 18.57 -12.84
C TYR A 82 9.53 19.02 -13.68
N VAL A 83 8.46 19.42 -13.00
CA VAL A 83 7.25 19.96 -13.61
C VAL A 83 6.98 21.32 -12.97
N ARG A 84 6.70 22.34 -13.81
CA ARG A 84 6.38 23.69 -13.32
C ARG A 84 5.16 23.64 -12.40
N ALA A 85 5.21 24.39 -11.30
CA ALA A 85 4.15 24.40 -10.29
C ALA A 85 2.75 24.72 -10.86
N GLU A 86 2.68 25.62 -11.85
CA GLU A 86 1.43 25.96 -12.54
C GLU A 86 0.81 24.75 -13.26
N VAL A 87 1.64 23.92 -13.90
CA VAL A 87 1.17 22.71 -14.59
C VAL A 87 0.65 21.70 -13.57
N LEU A 88 1.35 21.49 -12.45
CA LEU A 88 0.87 20.63 -11.36
C LEU A 88 -0.46 21.14 -10.80
N GLN A 89 -0.63 22.45 -10.64
CA GLN A 89 -1.89 23.02 -10.17
C GLN A 89 -3.03 22.82 -11.17
N ARG A 90 -2.77 22.96 -12.47
CA ARG A 90 -3.74 22.65 -13.52
C ARG A 90 -4.16 21.18 -13.49
N LEU A 91 -3.20 20.26 -13.34
CA LEU A 91 -3.48 18.81 -13.23
C LEU A 91 -4.33 18.49 -11.99
N ARG A 92 -4.02 19.08 -10.83
CA ARG A 92 -4.83 18.89 -9.61
C ARG A 92 -6.27 19.36 -9.79
N ARG A 93 -6.47 20.55 -10.37
CA ARG A 93 -7.80 21.08 -10.67
C ARG A 93 -8.57 20.21 -11.66
N PHE A 94 -7.87 19.68 -12.67
CA PHE A 94 -8.44 18.80 -13.67
C PHE A 94 -8.95 17.49 -13.07
N TYR A 95 -8.16 16.84 -12.20
CA TYR A 95 -8.55 15.57 -11.58
C TYR A 95 -9.49 15.70 -10.37
N ALA A 96 -9.52 16.85 -9.69
CA ALA A 96 -10.36 17.07 -8.51
C ALA A 96 -11.83 16.59 -8.65
N PRO A 97 -12.59 16.95 -9.71
CA PRO A 97 -13.97 16.47 -9.86
C PRO A 97 -14.05 14.95 -10.08
N GLU A 98 -13.11 14.36 -10.80
CA GLU A 98 -13.07 12.91 -11.04
C GLU A 98 -12.70 12.14 -9.77
N ASN A 99 -11.77 12.67 -8.97
CA ASN A 99 -11.41 12.14 -7.66
C ASN A 99 -12.63 12.15 -6.72
N GLN A 100 -13.42 13.22 -6.69
CA GLN A 100 -14.65 13.27 -5.89
C GLN A 100 -15.72 12.29 -6.36
N LYS A 101 -15.84 12.02 -7.67
CA LYS A 101 -16.71 10.95 -8.17
C LYS A 101 -16.20 9.58 -7.70
N PHE A 102 -14.90 9.33 -7.83
CA PHE A 102 -14.28 8.09 -7.37
C PHE A 102 -14.48 7.85 -5.88
N PHE A 103 -14.23 8.84 -5.03
CA PHE A 103 -14.40 8.73 -3.58
C PHE A 103 -15.84 8.40 -3.17
N ARG A 104 -16.83 8.94 -3.89
CA ARG A 104 -18.24 8.57 -3.70
C ARG A 104 -18.52 7.13 -4.14
N MET A 105 -17.93 6.67 -5.25
CA MET A 105 -18.12 5.29 -5.73
C MET A 105 -17.55 4.25 -4.76
N ILE A 106 -16.39 4.54 -4.15
CA ILE A 106 -15.73 3.61 -3.22
C ILE A 106 -16.09 3.86 -1.75
N ASN A 107 -16.95 4.84 -1.47
CA ASN A 107 -17.31 5.28 -0.12
C ASN A 107 -16.10 5.51 0.81
N ARG A 108 -15.04 6.11 0.28
CA ARG A 108 -13.76 6.37 0.96
C ARG A 108 -13.04 7.53 0.28
N SER A 109 -12.39 8.39 1.06
CA SER A 109 -11.50 9.44 0.55
C SER A 109 -10.02 9.02 0.61
N LEU A 110 -9.24 9.54 -0.34
CA LEU A 110 -7.78 9.43 -0.39
C LEU A 110 -7.19 10.84 -0.49
N ALA A 111 -5.97 11.03 0.02
CA ALA A 111 -5.34 12.34 0.15
C ALA A 111 -4.64 12.79 -1.15
N TRP A 112 -5.35 12.75 -2.28
CA TRP A 112 -4.84 13.06 -3.63
C TRP A 112 -4.89 14.54 -4.01
#